data_AF-A0A2S9A0K7-F1
#
_entry.id   AF-A0A2S9A0K7-F1
#
_cell.length_a   1.000
_cell.length_b   1.000
_cell.length_c   1.000
_cell.angle_alpha   90.00
_cell.angle_beta   90.00
_cell.angle_gamma   90.00
#
_symmetry.space_group_name_H-M   'P 1'
#
loop_
_entity.id
_entity.type
_entity.pdbx_description
1 polymer ?
#
loop_
_entity_poly.entity_id
_entity_poly.type
_entity_poly.pdbx_seq_one_letter_code
_entity_poly.pdbx_strand_id
1 'polypeptide(L)'
;MTDLFPGAVGISRLRVYTDRAIDGLRGGSPHLHTVCSEGYLVTSGTGRVQTLTLGEGFRETALAPGALLWFGPGTIHRLVNDGDLELVVIMQNSGLPEAGDAVLTFPDVHISAATAYSAAARIDGPDAASRLTAAMIRRDRAVEGFSALRDAAASGDLDPLRRFHARAAALVADHADTWRERWRTGAWTAAAATSRQLDALAAADTAHFADASTHRAEPVERLGMCGWLRAY
;
A
#
# COMPACT_ATOMS: atom_id res chain seq x y z
N MET A 1 21.17 13.04 9.33
CA MET A 1 20.38 11.83 9.02
C MET A 1 18.99 12.12 9.54
N THR A 2 17.93 12.03 8.73
CA THR A 2 16.57 12.26 9.23
C THR A 2 16.24 11.12 10.18
N ASP A 3 15.88 11.42 11.42
CA ASP A 3 15.53 10.39 12.39
C ASP A 3 14.30 9.62 11.90
N LEU A 4 14.45 8.29 11.80
CA LEU A 4 13.43 7.40 11.27
C LEU A 4 12.31 7.26 12.32
N PHE A 5 11.06 7.23 11.87
CA PHE A 5 9.96 6.74 12.71
C PHE A 5 10.29 5.31 13.19
N PRO A 6 9.84 4.86 14.38
CA PRO A 6 10.19 3.55 14.92
C PRO A 6 10.05 2.40 13.91
N GLY A 7 11.12 1.60 13.77
CA GLY A 7 11.18 0.48 12.81
C GLY A 7 11.19 0.89 11.34
N ALA A 8 11.32 2.19 11.03
CA ALA A 8 11.13 2.76 9.70
C ALA A 8 9.81 2.35 9.05
N VAL A 9 8.71 2.32 9.82
CA VAL A 9 7.36 2.11 9.28
C VAL A 9 6.75 3.45 8.83
N GLY A 10 5.99 3.42 7.74
CA GLY A 10 5.22 4.56 7.25
C GLY A 10 3.85 4.60 7.90
N ILE A 11 3.35 5.79 8.22
CA ILE A 11 2.02 5.98 8.80
C ILE A 11 1.23 6.96 7.94
N SER A 12 0.01 6.60 7.58
CA SER A 12 -0.91 7.50 6.89
C SER A 12 -2.30 7.41 7.48
N ARG A 13 -2.96 8.55 7.68
CA ARG A 13 -4.42 8.55 7.85
C ARG A 13 -5.04 8.47 6.46
N LEU A 14 -6.01 7.58 6.31
CA LEU A 14 -6.72 7.31 5.07
C LEU A 14 -8.21 7.52 5.30
N ARG A 15 -8.81 8.39 4.48
CA ARG A 15 -10.26 8.42 4.27
C ARG A 15 -10.56 7.76 2.93
N VAL A 16 -11.30 6.66 2.95
CA VAL A 16 -11.54 5.84 1.75
C VAL A 16 -12.43 6.61 0.77
N TYR A 17 -12.14 6.52 -0.53
CA TYR A 17 -12.95 7.19 -1.56
C TYR A 17 -14.43 6.84 -1.45
N THR A 18 -15.28 7.85 -1.63
CA THR A 18 -16.72 7.76 -1.47
C THR A 18 -17.47 7.59 -2.80
N ASP A 19 -16.83 7.89 -3.93
CA ASP A 19 -17.44 7.77 -5.25
C ASP A 19 -17.61 6.31 -5.67
N ARG A 20 -18.69 6.01 -6.40
CA ARG A 20 -18.89 4.68 -6.98
C ARG A 20 -17.89 4.44 -8.11
N ALA A 21 -17.31 3.24 -8.13
CA ALA A 21 -16.55 2.71 -9.24
C ALA A 21 -17.48 2.04 -10.27
N ILE A 22 -16.89 1.57 -11.36
CA ILE A 22 -17.61 0.90 -12.46
C ILE A 22 -18.38 -0.36 -12.05
N ASP A 23 -18.03 -0.98 -10.93
CA ASP A 23 -18.73 -2.13 -10.35
C ASP A 23 -19.87 -1.72 -9.38
N GLY A 24 -20.15 -0.42 -9.29
CA GLY A 24 -21.19 0.14 -8.43
C GLY A 24 -20.78 0.30 -6.96
N LEU A 25 -19.63 -0.23 -6.54
CA LEU A 25 -19.12 -0.13 -5.17
C LEU A 25 -18.36 1.18 -4.94
N ARG A 26 -18.45 1.75 -3.74
CA ARG A 26 -17.67 2.93 -3.35
C ARG A 26 -16.34 2.46 -2.79
N GLY A 27 -15.22 3.05 -3.20
CA GLY A 27 -13.94 2.69 -2.61
C GLY A 27 -12.71 2.91 -3.48
N GLY A 28 -11.65 2.21 -3.09
CA GLY A 28 -10.30 2.34 -3.61
C GLY A 28 -10.02 1.62 -4.93
N SER A 29 -8.81 1.82 -5.41
CA SER A 29 -8.19 1.08 -6.53
C SER A 29 -7.62 -0.22 -5.98
N PRO A 30 -8.03 -1.40 -6.48
CA PRO A 30 -7.37 -2.65 -6.12
C PRO A 30 -5.91 -2.68 -6.59
N HIS A 31 -5.03 -3.14 -5.72
CA HIS A 31 -3.59 -3.22 -5.97
C HIS A 31 -2.95 -4.28 -5.06
N LEU A 32 -1.69 -4.62 -5.34
CA LEU A 32 -0.86 -5.40 -4.42
C LEU A 32 0.42 -4.66 -4.10
N HIS A 33 1.02 -5.01 -2.97
CA HIS A 33 2.41 -4.68 -2.65
C HIS A 33 3.33 -5.84 -3.03
N THR A 34 4.52 -5.54 -3.56
CA THR A 34 5.45 -6.58 -4.05
C THR A 34 6.49 -7.00 -3.02
N VAL A 35 6.79 -6.15 -2.04
CA VAL A 35 7.81 -6.35 -1.01
C VAL A 35 7.30 -5.96 0.37
N CYS A 36 6.50 -4.90 0.49
CA CYS A 36 6.02 -4.44 1.79
C CYS A 36 4.76 -5.16 2.25
N SER A 37 4.67 -5.40 3.56
CA SER A 37 3.39 -5.68 4.21
C SER A 37 2.65 -4.37 4.50
N GLU A 38 1.34 -4.43 4.54
CA GLU A 38 0.45 -3.30 4.86
C GLU A 38 -0.54 -3.71 5.95
N GLY A 39 -0.76 -2.80 6.89
CA GLY A 39 -1.70 -2.95 7.99
C GLY A 39 -2.73 -1.83 8.02
N TYR A 40 -3.95 -2.18 8.44
CA TYR A 40 -5.06 -1.24 8.64
C TYR A 40 -5.52 -1.29 10.08
N LEU A 41 -5.59 -0.11 10.71
CA LEU A 41 -6.28 0.11 11.97
C LEU A 41 -7.47 1.05 11.73
N VAL A 42 -8.69 0.53 11.79
CA VAL A 42 -9.90 1.31 11.52
C VAL A 42 -10.19 2.26 12.67
N THR A 43 -10.34 3.54 12.37
CA THR A 43 -10.56 4.60 13.36
C THR A 43 -12.01 5.06 13.43
N SER A 44 -12.73 5.06 12.31
CA SER A 44 -14.14 5.46 12.24
C SER A 44 -14.83 4.90 11.00
N GLY A 45 -16.17 4.97 10.98
CA GLY A 45 -16.98 4.51 9.86
C GLY A 45 -17.01 2.99 9.73
N THR A 46 -17.54 2.52 8.60
CA THR A 46 -17.75 1.10 8.30
C THR A 46 -17.47 0.80 6.84
N GLY A 47 -17.02 -0.42 6.58
CA GLY A 47 -16.83 -0.92 5.22
C GLY A 47 -16.32 -2.33 5.21
N ARG A 48 -15.54 -2.67 4.19
CA ARG A 48 -14.89 -3.97 4.09
C ARG A 48 -13.60 -3.88 3.30
N VAL A 49 -12.66 -4.79 3.57
CA VAL A 49 -11.55 -5.06 2.68
C VAL A 49 -11.89 -6.26 1.81
N GLN A 50 -11.69 -6.13 0.51
CA GLN A 50 -11.66 -7.23 -0.44
C GLN A 50 -10.20 -7.66 -0.58
N THR A 51 -9.93 -8.97 -0.52
CA THR A 51 -8.60 -9.54 -0.74
C THR A 51 -8.68 -10.67 -1.77
N LEU A 52 -7.62 -10.87 -2.53
CA LEU A 52 -7.47 -11.99 -3.46
C LEU A 52 -6.04 -12.51 -3.41
N THR A 53 -5.89 -13.80 -3.06
CA THR A 53 -4.61 -14.51 -3.07
C THR A 53 -4.73 -15.84 -3.80
N LEU A 54 -3.59 -16.42 -4.20
CA LEU A 54 -3.56 -17.77 -4.78
C LEU A 54 -3.96 -18.86 -3.78
N GLY A 55 -3.70 -18.65 -2.49
CA GLY A 55 -3.93 -19.66 -1.45
C GLY A 55 -5.35 -19.63 -0.87
N GLU A 56 -5.92 -18.44 -0.69
CA GLU A 56 -7.21 -18.26 -0.02
C GLU A 56 -8.34 -17.88 -0.97
N GLY A 57 -8.02 -17.56 -2.23
CA GLY A 57 -8.97 -17.05 -3.19
C GLY A 57 -9.46 -15.65 -2.81
N PHE A 58 -10.65 -15.30 -3.30
CA PHE A 58 -11.30 -14.04 -2.96
C PHE A 58 -11.95 -14.10 -1.58
N ARG A 59 -11.72 -13.07 -0.76
CA ARG A 59 -12.37 -12.90 0.55
C ARG A 59 -12.78 -11.46 0.78
N GLU A 60 -13.87 -11.28 1.53
CA GLU A 60 -14.28 -9.99 2.07
C GLU A 60 -14.27 -10.04 3.59
N THR A 61 -13.64 -9.05 4.22
CA THR A 61 -13.59 -8.91 5.68
C THR A 61 -14.21 -7.59 6.08
N ALA A 62 -15.24 -7.63 6.94
CA ALA A 62 -15.91 -6.45 7.45
C ALA A 62 -14.97 -5.59 8.31
N LEU A 63 -15.12 -4.27 8.20
CA LEU A 63 -14.31 -3.26 8.87
C LEU A 63 -15.21 -2.32 9.67
N ALA A 64 -14.87 -2.16 10.94
CA ALA A 64 -15.50 -1.25 11.89
C ALA A 64 -14.43 -0.74 12.88
N PRO A 65 -14.68 0.33 13.65
CA PRO A 65 -13.67 0.94 14.51
C PRO A 65 -13.04 -0.08 15.48
N GLY A 66 -11.71 -0.06 15.58
CA GLY A 66 -10.93 -1.03 16.35
C GLY A 66 -10.53 -2.30 15.59
N ALA A 67 -11.04 -2.53 14.38
CA ALA A 67 -10.55 -3.60 13.52
C ALA A 67 -9.08 -3.35 13.14
N LEU A 68 -8.24 -4.37 13.38
CA LEU A 68 -6.84 -4.42 12.99
C LEU A 68 -6.63 -5.64 12.09
N LEU A 69 -6.05 -5.41 10.92
CA LEU A 69 -5.68 -6.47 9.98
C LEU A 69 -4.42 -6.07 9.23
N TRP A 70 -3.71 -7.06 8.73
CA TRP A 70 -2.54 -6.86 7.89
C TRP A 70 -2.45 -7.98 6.87
N PHE A 71 -1.77 -7.70 5.77
CA PHE A 71 -1.51 -8.68 4.73
C PHE A 71 -0.12 -8.48 4.16
N GLY A 72 0.46 -9.59 3.70
CA GLY A 72 1.80 -9.63 3.14
C GLY A 72 1.82 -9.35 1.64
N PRO A 73 3.03 -9.25 1.06
CA PRO A 73 3.23 -9.04 -0.37
C PRO A 73 2.51 -10.08 -1.23
N GLY A 74 2.08 -9.66 -2.42
CA GLY A 74 1.32 -10.50 -3.35
C GLY A 74 -0.18 -10.60 -3.01
N THR A 75 -0.63 -9.99 -1.91
CA THR A 75 -2.06 -9.89 -1.61
C THR A 75 -2.65 -8.73 -2.39
N ILE A 76 -3.50 -9.03 -3.38
CA ILE A 76 -4.34 -8.00 -3.98
C ILE A 76 -5.38 -7.61 -2.95
N HIS A 77 -5.56 -6.32 -2.72
CA HIS A 77 -6.55 -5.83 -1.79
C HIS A 77 -7.24 -4.54 -2.28
N ARG A 78 -8.44 -4.29 -1.78
CA ARG A 78 -9.23 -3.08 -2.04
C ARG A 78 -10.11 -2.76 -0.84
N LEU A 79 -10.10 -1.50 -0.42
CA LEU A 79 -11.06 -1.00 0.56
C LEU A 79 -12.36 -0.57 -0.13
N VAL A 80 -13.48 -1.06 0.39
CA VAL A 80 -14.84 -0.68 0.01
C VAL A 80 -15.45 0.12 1.17
N ASN A 81 -16.01 1.27 0.84
CA ASN A 81 -16.59 2.22 1.78
C ASN A 81 -18.11 2.03 1.84
N ASP A 82 -18.61 1.45 2.94
CA ASP A 82 -20.03 1.26 3.18
C ASP A 82 -20.63 2.38 4.06
N GLY A 83 -19.79 3.21 4.70
CA GLY A 83 -20.19 4.39 5.45
C GLY A 83 -19.00 5.13 6.08
N ASP A 84 -18.55 6.23 5.47
CA ASP A 84 -17.51 7.14 5.96
C ASP A 84 -16.26 6.46 6.57
N LEU A 85 -15.78 5.39 5.91
CA LEU A 85 -14.64 4.60 6.40
C LEU A 85 -13.35 5.42 6.46
N GLU A 86 -12.78 5.53 7.66
CA GLU A 86 -11.45 6.09 7.90
C GLU A 86 -10.58 5.14 8.74
N LEU A 87 -9.29 5.11 8.42
CA LEU A 87 -8.32 4.22 9.08
C LEU A 87 -6.90 4.78 9.06
N VAL A 88 -6.05 4.21 9.89
CA VAL A 88 -4.60 4.38 9.82
C VAL A 88 -4.00 3.23 9.01
N VAL A 89 -3.27 3.59 7.95
CA VAL A 89 -2.44 2.68 7.16
C VAL A 89 -1.06 2.63 7.79
N ILE A 90 -0.56 1.43 8.03
CA ILE A 90 0.75 1.13 8.56
C ILE A 90 1.53 0.38 7.48
N MET A 91 2.56 1.02 6.94
CA MET A 91 3.35 0.48 5.84
C MET A 91 4.71 0.01 6.31
N GLN A 92 5.06 -1.23 6.00
CA GLN A 92 6.43 -1.70 6.18
C GLN A 92 7.38 -0.95 5.23
N ASN A 93 8.61 -0.71 5.68
CA ASN A 93 9.67 -0.07 4.90
C ASN A 93 9.24 1.30 4.33
N SER A 94 9.01 2.27 5.22
CA SER A 94 8.67 3.65 4.87
C SER A 94 9.54 4.14 3.70
N GLY A 95 8.89 4.70 2.67
CA GLY A 95 9.53 5.16 1.45
C GLY A 95 9.60 4.15 0.31
N LEU A 96 9.35 2.84 0.54
CA LEU A 96 9.23 1.85 -0.54
C LEU A 96 7.88 1.88 -1.25
N PRO A 97 6.73 1.94 -0.55
CA PRO A 97 5.42 2.13 -1.18
C PRO A 97 5.40 3.34 -2.13
N GLU A 98 5.96 4.47 -1.67
CA GLU A 98 6.09 5.70 -2.43
C GLU A 98 7.08 5.58 -3.60
N ALA A 99 8.03 4.65 -3.51
CA ALA A 99 9.01 4.35 -4.55
C ALA A 99 8.53 3.29 -5.55
N GLY A 100 7.25 2.93 -5.53
CA GLY A 100 6.60 2.08 -6.55
C GLY A 100 6.41 0.63 -6.16
N ASP A 101 6.46 0.26 -4.88
CA ASP A 101 6.22 -1.12 -4.42
C ASP A 101 4.77 -1.60 -4.64
N ALA A 102 3.87 -0.70 -5.03
CA ALA A 102 2.48 -1.04 -5.33
C ALA A 102 2.21 -1.20 -6.84
N VAL A 103 1.53 -2.29 -7.21
CA VAL A 103 1.08 -2.55 -8.58
C VAL A 103 -0.45 -2.61 -8.64
N LEU A 104 -1.04 -1.73 -9.46
CA LEU A 104 -2.48 -1.66 -9.71
C LEU A 104 -2.94 -2.82 -10.59
N THR A 105 -4.12 -3.36 -10.30
CA THR A 105 -4.71 -4.50 -11.02
C THR A 105 -5.34 -4.10 -12.35
N PHE A 106 -4.60 -3.39 -13.21
CA PHE A 106 -5.11 -3.03 -14.53
C PHE A 106 -5.25 -4.27 -15.44
N PRO A 107 -6.11 -4.19 -16.48
CA PRO A 107 -6.14 -5.18 -17.56
C PRO A 107 -4.76 -5.46 -18.18
N ASP A 108 -4.58 -6.66 -18.73
CA ASP A 108 -3.29 -7.18 -19.24
C ASP A 108 -2.58 -6.23 -20.23
N VAL A 109 -3.37 -5.53 -21.06
CA VAL A 109 -2.88 -4.53 -22.03
C VAL A 109 -2.09 -3.38 -21.38
N HIS A 110 -2.39 -3.05 -20.12
CA HIS A 110 -1.71 -1.98 -19.40
C HIS A 110 -0.51 -2.47 -18.58
N ILE A 111 -0.52 -3.72 -18.12
CA ILE A 111 0.56 -4.26 -17.25
C ILE A 111 1.63 -5.05 -18.04
N SER A 112 1.41 -5.31 -19.32
CA SER A 112 2.33 -6.06 -20.17
C SER A 112 3.58 -5.25 -20.58
N ALA A 113 3.56 -3.93 -20.44
CA ALA A 113 4.69 -3.04 -20.75
C ALA A 113 4.78 -1.87 -19.74
N ALA A 114 6.01 -1.57 -19.28
CA ALA A 114 6.25 -0.53 -18.27
C ALA A 114 5.78 0.88 -18.69
N THR A 115 5.92 1.22 -19.98
CA THR A 115 5.46 2.49 -20.53
C THR A 115 3.94 2.62 -20.53
N ALA A 116 3.23 1.55 -20.93
CA ALA A 116 1.77 1.49 -20.90
C ALA A 116 1.25 1.56 -19.46
N TYR A 117 1.88 0.84 -18.54
CA TYR A 117 1.54 0.86 -17.12
C TYR A 117 1.70 2.26 -16.53
N SER A 118 2.86 2.87 -16.76
CA SER A 118 3.18 4.21 -16.25
C SER A 118 2.22 5.28 -16.78
N ALA A 119 1.81 5.18 -18.05
CA ALA A 119 0.82 6.08 -18.64
C ALA A 119 -0.57 5.88 -18.02
N ALA A 120 -0.98 4.64 -17.80
CA ALA A 120 -2.28 4.32 -17.22
C ALA A 120 -2.40 4.65 -15.72
N ALA A 121 -1.29 4.56 -14.98
CA ALA A 121 -1.21 4.78 -13.53
C ALA A 121 -1.11 6.26 -13.13
N ARG A 122 -0.77 7.15 -14.08
CA ARG A 122 -0.44 8.53 -13.79
C ARG A 122 -1.66 9.34 -13.33
N ILE A 123 -1.45 10.20 -12.34
CA ILE A 123 -2.41 11.22 -11.90
C ILE A 123 -1.85 12.59 -12.28
N ASP A 124 -2.20 13.05 -13.47
CA ASP A 124 -1.86 14.39 -13.97
C ASP A 124 -3.09 15.29 -14.00
N GLY A 125 -2.86 16.60 -13.87
CA GLY A 125 -3.91 17.59 -14.00
C GLY A 125 -3.46 18.97 -13.49
N PRO A 126 -3.88 20.06 -14.15
CA PRO A 126 -3.47 21.42 -13.78
C PRO A 126 -3.98 21.84 -12.38
N ASP A 127 -5.04 21.21 -11.89
CA ASP A 127 -5.72 21.57 -10.63
C ASP A 127 -6.13 20.33 -9.81
N ALA A 128 -6.64 20.55 -8.61
CA ALA A 128 -7.02 19.46 -7.71
C ALA A 128 -8.19 18.62 -8.26
N ALA A 129 -9.14 19.24 -8.96
CA ALA A 129 -10.32 18.56 -9.48
C ALA A 129 -9.95 17.61 -10.63
N SER A 130 -9.13 18.07 -11.58
CA SER A 130 -8.61 17.25 -12.69
C SER A 130 -7.76 16.09 -12.18
N ARG A 131 -6.92 16.30 -11.16
CA ARG A 131 -6.17 15.21 -10.50
C ARG A 131 -7.09 14.21 -9.81
N LEU A 132 -8.15 14.66 -9.15
CA LEU A 132 -9.14 13.75 -8.56
C LEU A 132 -9.83 12.91 -9.65
N THR A 133 -10.24 13.53 -10.75
CA THR A 133 -10.80 12.81 -11.92
C THR A 133 -9.83 11.77 -12.47
N ALA A 134 -8.56 12.12 -12.64
CA ALA A 134 -7.53 11.18 -13.09
C ALA A 134 -7.37 10.00 -12.11
N ALA A 135 -7.43 10.26 -10.80
CA ALA A 135 -7.42 9.21 -9.77
C ALA A 135 -8.64 8.28 -9.86
N MET A 136 -9.84 8.81 -10.17
CA MET A 136 -11.04 7.99 -10.37
C MET A 136 -10.95 7.13 -11.63
N ILE A 137 -10.45 7.68 -12.74
CA ILE A 137 -10.22 6.91 -13.98
C ILE A 137 -9.22 5.78 -13.73
N ARG A 138 -8.12 6.08 -13.03
CA ARG A 138 -7.13 5.08 -12.62
C ARG A 138 -7.77 3.97 -11.77
N ARG A 139 -8.59 4.36 -10.79
CA ARG A 139 -9.33 3.41 -9.94
C ARG A 139 -10.20 2.49 -10.77
N ASP A 140 -10.97 3.04 -11.69
CA ASP A 140 -11.93 2.25 -12.47
C ASP A 140 -11.24 1.21 -13.37
N ARG A 141 -10.09 1.56 -13.96
CA ARG A 141 -9.23 0.59 -14.66
C ARG A 141 -8.74 -0.52 -13.74
N ALA A 142 -8.34 -0.20 -12.51
CA ALA A 142 -7.91 -1.22 -11.56
C ALA A 142 -9.07 -2.13 -11.16
N VAL A 143 -10.27 -1.58 -10.95
CA VAL A 143 -11.49 -2.34 -10.64
C VAL A 143 -11.88 -3.28 -11.79
N GLU A 144 -11.70 -2.85 -13.04
CA GLU A 144 -11.94 -3.69 -14.23
C GLU A 144 -11.05 -4.95 -14.21
N GLY A 145 -9.73 -4.76 -14.10
CA GLY A 145 -8.81 -5.90 -14.09
C GLY A 145 -8.96 -6.75 -12.83
N PHE A 146 -9.24 -6.15 -11.66
CA PHE A 146 -9.53 -6.92 -10.44
C PHE A 146 -10.78 -7.79 -10.58
N SER A 147 -11.84 -7.27 -11.19
CA SER A 147 -13.08 -8.03 -11.39
C SER A 147 -12.82 -9.27 -12.25
N ALA A 148 -12.06 -9.11 -13.34
CA ALA A 148 -11.66 -10.24 -14.19
C ALA A 148 -10.81 -11.28 -13.42
N LEU A 149 -9.86 -10.84 -12.60
CA LEU A 149 -9.05 -11.73 -11.77
C LEU A 149 -9.88 -12.49 -10.73
N ARG A 150 -10.79 -11.78 -10.04
CA ARG A 150 -11.73 -12.35 -9.06
C ARG A 150 -12.63 -13.39 -9.70
N ASP A 151 -13.24 -13.07 -10.84
CA ASP A 151 -14.22 -13.92 -11.50
C ASP A 151 -13.56 -15.19 -12.07
N ALA A 152 -12.35 -15.07 -12.61
CA ALA A 152 -11.54 -16.24 -12.99
C ALA A 152 -11.24 -17.12 -11.77
N ALA A 153 -10.72 -16.54 -10.68
CA ALA A 153 -10.41 -17.28 -9.47
C ALA A 153 -11.64 -17.97 -8.86
N ALA A 154 -12.80 -17.31 -8.88
CA ALA A 154 -14.06 -17.86 -8.41
C ALA A 154 -14.56 -19.06 -9.25
N SER A 155 -14.19 -19.12 -10.53
CA SER A 155 -14.47 -20.28 -11.39
C SER A 155 -13.39 -21.38 -11.32
N GLY A 156 -12.38 -21.20 -10.46
CA GLY A 156 -11.28 -22.14 -10.25
C GLY A 156 -10.07 -21.92 -11.15
N ASP A 157 -10.11 -20.91 -12.03
CA ASP A 157 -8.97 -20.55 -12.87
C ASP A 157 -8.07 -19.52 -12.18
N LEU A 158 -6.91 -19.98 -11.71
CA LEU A 158 -5.90 -19.15 -11.07
C LEU A 158 -4.79 -18.66 -12.03
N ASP A 159 -4.80 -19.07 -13.30
CA ASP A 159 -3.76 -18.68 -14.26
C ASP A 159 -3.73 -17.18 -14.56
N PRO A 160 -4.87 -16.47 -14.66
CA PRO A 160 -4.87 -15.01 -14.75
C PRO A 160 -4.15 -14.34 -13.58
N LEU A 161 -4.35 -14.82 -12.35
CA LEU A 161 -3.71 -14.27 -11.15
C LEU A 161 -2.19 -14.56 -11.15
N ARG A 162 -1.78 -15.77 -11.53
CA ARG A 162 -0.35 -16.10 -11.69
C ARG A 162 0.33 -15.22 -12.74
N ARG A 163 -0.33 -15.00 -13.88
CA ARG A 163 0.18 -14.12 -14.94
C ARG A 163 0.27 -12.68 -14.45
N PHE A 164 -0.74 -12.19 -13.72
CA PHE A 164 -0.70 -10.87 -13.10
C PHE A 164 0.52 -10.72 -12.17
N HIS A 165 0.78 -11.68 -11.28
CA HIS A 165 1.95 -11.64 -10.40
C HIS A 165 3.27 -11.62 -11.19
N ALA A 166 3.39 -12.42 -12.26
CA ALA A 166 4.58 -12.42 -13.11
C ALA A 166 4.80 -11.07 -13.80
N ARG A 167 3.73 -10.43 -14.30
CA ARG A 167 3.79 -9.09 -14.89
C ARG A 167 4.13 -8.02 -13.86
N ALA A 168 3.52 -8.07 -12.67
CA ALA A 168 3.83 -7.16 -11.58
C ALA A 168 5.31 -7.23 -11.20
N ALA A 169 5.87 -8.44 -11.04
CA ALA A 169 7.29 -8.63 -10.77
C ALA A 169 8.19 -8.07 -11.89
N ALA A 170 7.82 -8.29 -13.16
CA ALA A 170 8.57 -7.75 -14.29
C ALA A 170 8.52 -6.22 -14.35
N LEU A 171 7.38 -5.59 -14.02
CA LEU A 171 7.24 -4.14 -13.99
C LEU A 171 8.15 -3.48 -12.97
N VAL A 172 8.36 -4.13 -11.82
CA VAL A 172 9.11 -3.55 -10.70
C VAL A 172 10.56 -4.02 -10.61
N ALA A 173 10.99 -4.93 -11.48
CA ALA A 173 12.31 -5.56 -11.40
C ALA A 173 13.46 -4.55 -11.34
N ASP A 174 13.40 -3.50 -12.16
CA ASP A 174 14.43 -2.45 -12.24
C ASP A 174 14.49 -1.57 -10.98
N HIS A 175 13.48 -1.63 -10.10
CA HIS A 175 13.48 -0.90 -8.84
C HIS A 175 14.24 -1.62 -7.72
N ALA A 176 14.55 -2.92 -7.88
CA ALA A 176 15.03 -3.77 -6.79
C ALA A 176 16.30 -3.23 -6.10
N ASP A 177 17.27 -2.71 -6.85
CA ASP A 177 18.50 -2.16 -6.28
C ASP A 177 18.24 -0.88 -5.50
N THR A 178 17.38 0.00 -6.02
CA THR A 178 16.98 1.24 -5.33
C THR A 178 16.20 0.93 -4.06
N TRP A 179 15.29 -0.05 -4.09
CA TRP A 179 14.55 -0.47 -2.91
C TRP A 179 15.44 -1.13 -1.87
N ARG A 180 16.46 -1.89 -2.29
CA ARG A 180 17.44 -2.48 -1.38
C ARG A 180 18.21 -1.40 -0.63
N GLU A 181 18.59 -0.32 -1.31
CA GLU A 181 19.26 0.81 -0.65
C GLU A 181 18.34 1.55 0.33
N ARG A 182 17.08 1.78 -0.05
CA ARG A 182 16.08 2.37 0.85
C ARG A 182 15.84 1.51 2.08
N TRP A 183 15.72 0.19 1.91
CA TRP A 183 15.58 -0.74 3.03
C TRP A 183 16.82 -0.74 3.94
N ARG A 184 18.03 -0.72 3.37
CA ARG A 184 19.30 -0.66 4.13
C ARG A 184 19.37 0.59 5.00
N THR A 185 19.05 1.74 4.42
CA THR A 185 19.11 3.05 5.11
C THR A 185 17.92 3.30 6.03
N GLY A 186 16.81 2.57 5.84
CA GLY A 186 15.62 2.61 6.70
C GLY A 186 15.56 1.46 7.69
N ALA A 187 14.70 0.48 7.40
CA ALA A 187 14.32 -0.59 8.34
C ALA A 187 15.51 -1.42 8.84
N TRP A 188 16.49 -1.71 7.97
CA TRP A 188 17.71 -2.41 8.39
C TRP A 188 18.54 -1.60 9.38
N THR A 189 18.76 -0.31 9.10
CA THR A 189 19.50 0.58 10.01
C THR A 189 18.81 0.69 11.37
N ALA A 190 17.47 0.78 11.39
CA ALA A 190 16.69 0.78 12.62
C ALA A 190 16.87 -0.52 13.42
N ALA A 191 16.75 -1.69 12.77
CA ALA A 191 16.94 -2.98 13.42
C ALA A 191 18.39 -3.18 13.92
N ALA A 192 19.38 -2.79 13.11
CA ALA A 192 20.80 -2.87 13.47
C ALA A 192 21.13 -1.94 14.64
N ALA A 193 20.46 -0.79 14.78
CA ALA A 193 20.59 0.07 15.94
C ALA A 193 20.13 -0.63 17.22
N THR A 194 18.98 -1.33 17.18
CA THR A 194 18.50 -2.12 18.31
C THR A 194 19.51 -3.18 18.74
N SER A 195 20.15 -3.89 17.80
CA SER A 195 21.21 -4.85 18.15
C SER A 195 22.35 -4.20 18.95
N ARG A 196 22.86 -3.04 18.49
CA ARG A 196 23.93 -2.31 19.20
C ARG A 196 23.50 -1.82 20.57
N GLN A 197 22.25 -1.37 20.70
CA GLN A 197 21.70 -0.91 21.97
C GLN A 197 21.58 -2.07 22.97
N LEU A 198 21.17 -3.26 22.51
CA LEU A 198 21.13 -4.46 23.35
C LEU A 198 22.52 -4.87 23.83
N ASP A 199 23.53 -4.80 22.96
CA ASP A 199 24.94 -5.07 23.33
C ASP A 199 25.43 -4.07 24.39
N ALA A 200 25.11 -2.78 24.25
CA ALA A 200 25.45 -1.75 25.23
C ALA A 200 24.76 -1.99 26.58
N LEU A 201 23.46 -2.34 26.56
CA LEU A 201 22.71 -2.67 27.78
C LEU A 201 23.29 -3.91 28.49
N ALA A 202 23.72 -4.94 27.76
CA ALA A 202 24.37 -6.11 28.32
C ALA A 202 25.70 -5.77 29.02
N ALA A 203 26.38 -4.72 28.58
CA ALA A 203 27.59 -4.17 29.20
C ALA A 203 27.32 -3.09 30.27
N ALA A 204 26.05 -2.80 30.59
CA ALA A 204 25.63 -1.67 31.44
C ALA A 204 26.16 -0.31 30.94
N ASP A 205 26.38 -0.16 29.64
CA ASP A 205 26.77 1.07 28.97
C ASP A 205 25.55 1.87 28.52
N THR A 206 25.40 3.08 29.08
CA THR A 206 24.30 3.99 28.81
C THR A 206 24.68 5.15 27.87
N ALA A 207 25.83 5.11 27.21
CA ALA A 207 26.32 6.21 26.38
C ALA A 207 25.29 6.68 25.34
N HIS A 208 24.60 5.73 24.69
CA HIS A 208 23.57 6.04 23.69
C HIS A 208 22.32 6.73 24.25
N PHE A 209 22.12 6.78 25.57
CA PHE A 209 21.02 7.56 26.17
C PHE A 209 21.25 9.07 26.03
N ALA A 210 22.49 9.51 25.89
CA ALA A 210 22.81 10.91 25.66
C ALA A 210 22.28 11.43 24.32
N ASP A 211 22.04 10.53 23.35
CA ASP A 211 21.50 10.85 22.03
C ASP A 211 19.94 10.90 22.01
N ALA A 212 19.28 10.65 23.14
CA ALA A 212 17.82 10.62 23.21
C ALA A 212 17.21 11.98 22.84
N SER A 213 16.20 11.95 21.97
CA SER A 213 15.50 13.15 21.51
C SER A 213 14.02 12.86 21.18
N THR A 214 13.22 13.93 21.06
CA THR A 214 11.79 13.84 20.73
C THR A 214 11.57 14.40 19.32
N HIS A 215 10.84 13.65 18.49
CA HIS A 215 10.55 14.02 17.10
C HIS A 215 9.05 14.18 16.88
N ARG A 216 8.70 15.07 15.94
CA ARG A 216 7.32 15.30 15.47
C ARG A 216 7.33 15.38 13.94
N ALA A 217 6.32 14.79 13.32
CA ALA A 217 6.09 14.87 11.88
C ALA A 217 4.77 15.62 11.58
N GLU A 218 4.74 16.37 10.49
CA GLU A 218 3.54 17.03 9.97
C GLU A 218 3.07 16.30 8.70
N PRO A 219 1.77 16.00 8.56
CA PRO A 219 1.31 15.19 7.46
C PRO A 219 1.19 15.98 6.15
N VAL A 220 1.42 15.30 5.04
CA VAL A 220 1.21 15.83 3.69
C VAL A 220 -0.02 15.19 3.06
N GLU A 221 -0.91 16.02 2.50
CA GLU A 221 -2.10 15.54 1.78
C GLU A 221 -1.76 14.99 0.40
N ARG A 222 -2.31 13.81 0.07
CA ARG A 222 -2.10 13.14 -1.22
C ARG A 222 -3.32 12.34 -1.65
N LEU A 223 -3.47 12.12 -2.96
CA LEU A 223 -4.41 11.16 -3.52
C LEU A 223 -3.76 9.77 -3.54
N GLY A 224 -4.22 8.88 -2.65
CA GLY A 224 -3.77 7.49 -2.58
C GLY A 224 -4.50 6.58 -3.57
N MET A 225 -4.16 5.28 -3.52
CA MET A 225 -4.88 4.24 -4.26
C MET A 225 -6.25 3.96 -3.64
N CYS A 226 -6.33 3.90 -2.31
CA CYS A 226 -7.57 3.63 -1.58
C CYS A 226 -8.43 4.86 -1.27
N GLY A 227 -7.85 6.06 -1.24
CA GLY A 227 -8.54 7.25 -0.78
C GLY A 227 -7.65 8.47 -0.59
N TRP A 228 -8.15 9.46 0.14
CA TRP A 228 -7.39 10.65 0.53
C TRP A 228 -6.45 10.31 1.68
N LEU A 229 -5.17 10.59 1.50
CA LEU A 229 -4.12 10.33 2.47
C LEU A 229 -3.65 11.61 3.15
N ARG A 230 -3.37 11.49 4.44
CA ARG A 230 -2.49 12.39 5.21
C ARG A 230 -1.30 11.56 5.67
N ALA A 231 -0.21 11.60 4.91
CA ALA A 231 0.99 10.78 5.12
C ALA A 231 2.00 11.53 6.00
N TYR A 232 2.54 10.85 7.02
CA TYR A 232 3.49 11.40 7.99
C TYR A 232 4.94 11.03 7.66
#